data_AF-A0A9N7V3I4-F1
#
_entry.id   AF-A0A9N7V3I4-F1
#
_cell.length_a   1.000
_cell.length_b   1.000
_cell.length_c   1.000
_cell.angle_alpha   90.00
_cell.angle_beta   90.00
_cell.angle_gamma   90.00
#
_symmetry.space_group_name_H-M   'P 1'
#
loop_
_entity.id
_entity.type
_entity.pdbx_description
1 polymer ?
#
loop_
_entity_poly.entity_id
_entity_poly.type
_entity_poly.pdbx_seq_one_letter_code
_entity_poly.pdbx_strand_id
1 'polypeptide(L)'
;WQIQGKGIFLFRKLKDITDWKKDGPRSEEQKDAAQVESYVAQRYIENPYLINGRKFDLRIYILVTSYVPLKAWLYRDGFARFSSTRFSLRTIDDKYMHLTNVAVQKTAPDYDPEKGCKWQMQQLRRYLTAKHGTEMIGTLFIEMDNIFVRSLQSVQKVIINDKHCFELYGYDILLDENLKP
;
A
#
# COMPACT_ATOMS: atom_id res chain seq x y z
N TRP A 1 -5.82 -13.57 -0.48
CA TRP A 1 -6.86 -12.53 -0.32
C TRP A 1 -6.27 -11.17 -0.62
N GLN A 2 -6.51 -10.62 -1.80
CA GLN A 2 -6.11 -9.24 -2.11
C GLN A 2 -7.34 -8.36 -1.91
N ILE A 3 -7.34 -7.55 -0.86
CA ILE A 3 -8.42 -6.58 -0.62
C ILE A 3 -8.26 -5.49 -1.69
N GLN A 4 -9.20 -5.46 -2.64
CA GLN A 4 -9.16 -4.71 -3.89
C GLN A 4 -9.35 -3.19 -3.73
N GLY A 5 -9.05 -2.62 -2.55
CA GLY A 5 -9.37 -1.23 -2.20
C GLY A 5 -10.85 -0.98 -1.92
N LYS A 6 -11.69 -2.03 -1.93
CA LYS A 6 -13.10 -1.95 -1.50
C LYS A 6 -13.16 -1.67 0.00
N GLY A 7 -14.05 -0.76 0.40
CA GLY A 7 -14.23 -0.35 1.80
C GLY A 7 -13.29 0.75 2.29
N ILE A 8 -12.35 1.24 1.45
CA ILE A 8 -11.51 2.39 1.80
C ILE A 8 -12.24 3.68 1.43
N PHE A 9 -12.34 4.59 2.39
CA PHE A 9 -12.84 5.95 2.20
C PHE A 9 -11.97 6.93 2.98
N LEU A 10 -11.85 8.15 2.46
CA LEU A 10 -11.17 9.24 3.14
C LEU A 10 -12.23 10.11 3.82
N PHE A 11 -11.89 10.66 4.97
CA PHE A 11 -12.75 11.60 5.69
C PHE A 11 -11.89 12.70 6.30
N ARG A 12 -12.50 13.87 6.55
CA ARG A 12 -11.84 14.98 7.27
C ARG A 12 -12.42 15.20 8.65
N LYS A 13 -13.66 14.78 8.88
CA LYS A 13 -14.38 14.92 10.15
C LYS A 13 -14.94 13.57 10.56
N LEU A 14 -15.01 13.33 11.86
CA LEU A 14 -15.61 12.10 12.40
C LEU A 14 -17.08 11.94 11.99
N LYS A 15 -17.79 13.06 11.75
CA LYS A 15 -19.16 13.07 11.24
C LYS A 15 -19.29 12.34 9.89
N ASP A 16 -18.28 12.47 9.03
CA ASP A 16 -18.28 11.83 7.70
C ASP A 16 -18.32 10.28 7.84
N ILE A 17 -17.73 9.72 8.92
CA ILE A 17 -17.78 8.28 9.22
C ILE A 17 -19.21 7.85 9.57
N THR A 18 -19.90 8.64 10.40
CA THR A 18 -21.28 8.33 10.80
C THR A 18 -22.25 8.43 9.63
N ASP A 19 -22.01 9.35 8.70
CA ASP A 19 -22.84 9.51 7.51
C ASP A 19 -22.57 8.36 6.52
N TRP A 20 -21.31 7.98 6.31
CA TRP A 20 -20.94 6.81 5.49
C TRP A 20 -21.57 5.49 5.98
N LYS A 21 -21.64 5.27 7.30
CA LYS A 21 -22.30 4.06 7.87
C LYS A 21 -23.79 3.98 7.58
N LYS A 22 -24.46 5.11 7.32
CA LYS A 22 -25.90 5.15 7.02
C LYS A 22 -26.19 4.84 5.55
N ASP A 23 -25.26 5.21 4.67
CA ASP A 23 -25.38 5.04 3.20
C ASP A 23 -24.82 3.70 2.67
N GLY A 24 -24.29 2.84 3.55
CA GLY A 24 -23.88 1.48 3.18
C GLY A 24 -25.06 0.66 2.67
N PRO A 25 -24.86 -0.28 1.73
CA PRO A 25 -25.95 -1.10 1.18
C PRO A 25 -26.45 -2.04 2.27
N ARG A 26 -27.44 -1.61 3.05
CA ARG A 26 -28.29 -2.53 3.80
C ARG A 26 -29.19 -3.20 2.78
N SER A 27 -28.77 -4.33 2.20
CA SER A 27 -29.73 -5.23 1.58
C SER A 27 -30.70 -5.70 2.68
N GLU A 28 -32.00 -5.69 2.38
CA GLU A 28 -33.04 -6.10 3.33
C GLU A 28 -32.89 -7.56 3.83
N GLU A 29 -32.02 -8.34 3.19
CA GLU A 29 -31.70 -9.73 3.49
C GLU A 29 -30.64 -9.94 4.58
N GLN A 30 -29.94 -8.89 5.06
CA GLN A 30 -28.89 -8.98 6.09
C GLN A 30 -29.35 -8.57 7.49
N LYS A 31 -30.65 -8.75 7.80
CA LYS A 31 -31.17 -8.46 9.15
C LYS A 31 -30.83 -9.51 10.20
N ASP A 32 -30.44 -10.71 9.78
CA ASP A 32 -30.06 -11.79 10.70
C ASP A 32 -28.54 -11.97 10.72
N ALA A 33 -27.95 -11.61 11.87
CA ALA A 33 -26.51 -11.49 12.16
C ALA A 33 -25.82 -10.27 11.53
N ALA A 34 -26.08 -9.08 12.09
CA ALA A 34 -25.25 -7.90 11.86
C ALA A 34 -23.80 -8.18 12.27
N GLN A 35 -22.99 -8.62 11.31
CA GLN A 35 -21.55 -8.79 11.50
C GLN A 35 -20.98 -7.40 11.79
N VAL A 36 -20.44 -7.22 13.00
CA VAL A 36 -19.72 -5.99 13.34
C VAL A 36 -18.45 -5.97 12.50
N GLU A 37 -18.46 -5.20 11.41
CA GLU A 37 -17.27 -4.96 10.62
C GLU A 37 -16.31 -4.06 11.39
N SER A 38 -15.10 -4.56 11.64
CA SER A 38 -14.02 -3.82 12.29
C SER A 38 -13.28 -2.95 11.27
N TYR A 39 -13.04 -1.69 11.63
CA TYR A 39 -12.33 -0.71 10.79
C TYR A 39 -11.07 -0.21 11.49
N VAL A 40 -10.05 0.10 10.70
CA VAL A 40 -8.85 0.82 11.17
C VAL A 40 -8.90 2.25 10.64
N ALA A 41 -8.86 3.23 11.54
CA ALA A 41 -8.66 4.62 11.20
C ALA A 41 -7.16 4.94 11.22
N GLN A 42 -6.63 5.41 10.10
CA GLN A 42 -5.21 5.75 9.95
C GLN A 42 -5.09 7.20 9.48
N ARG A 43 -4.11 7.93 10.03
CA ARG A 43 -3.76 9.26 9.53
C ARG A 43 -3.33 9.17 8.07
N TYR A 44 -3.97 9.94 7.22
CA TYR A 44 -3.63 10.01 5.81
C TYR A 44 -2.27 10.70 5.62
N ILE A 45 -1.42 10.18 4.74
CA ILE A 45 -0.16 10.83 4.35
C ILE A 45 -0.49 11.93 3.35
N GLU A 46 -0.54 13.16 3.85
CA GLU A 46 -0.94 14.36 3.10
C GLU A 46 0.09 14.77 2.05
N ASN A 47 1.38 14.60 2.35
CA ASN A 47 2.48 14.92 1.46
C ASN A 47 3.24 13.64 1.04
N PRO A 48 2.68 12.81 0.15
CA PRO A 48 3.39 11.68 -0.40
C PRO A 48 4.46 12.15 -1.40
N TYR A 49 5.53 11.37 -1.57
CA TYR A 49 6.46 11.61 -2.66
C TYR A 49 5.75 11.39 -4.01
N LEU A 50 5.90 12.34 -4.93
CA LEU A 50 5.25 12.32 -6.22
C LEU A 50 6.27 12.19 -7.36
N ILE A 51 5.91 11.41 -8.38
CA ILE A 51 6.63 11.38 -9.66
C ILE A 51 5.68 11.90 -10.73
N ASN A 52 6.09 12.95 -11.43
CA ASN A 52 5.26 13.64 -12.42
C ASN A 52 3.88 14.07 -11.88
N GLY A 53 3.83 14.41 -10.58
CA GLY A 53 2.62 14.82 -9.88
C GLY A 53 1.66 13.67 -9.55
N ARG A 54 2.06 12.40 -9.69
CA ARG A 54 1.23 11.22 -9.40
C ARG A 54 1.72 10.52 -8.13
N LYS A 55 0.76 10.05 -7.32
CA LYS A 55 1.03 9.26 -6.12
C LYS A 55 1.39 7.84 -6.54
N PHE A 56 2.25 7.18 -5.78
CA PHE A 56 2.53 5.77 -5.96
C PHE A 56 2.82 5.07 -4.64
N ASP A 57 2.61 3.76 -4.62
CA ASP A 57 3.11 2.87 -3.56
C ASP A 57 4.09 1.86 -4.15
N LEU A 58 4.85 1.17 -3.31
CA LEU A 58 5.75 0.10 -3.68
C LEU A 58 5.17 -1.25 -3.24
N ARG A 59 5.05 -2.18 -4.19
CA ARG A 59 4.81 -3.59 -3.92
C ARG A 59 6.13 -4.35 -3.90
N ILE A 60 6.45 -4.95 -2.76
CA ILE A 60 7.68 -5.71 -2.51
C ILE A 60 7.32 -7.09 -1.99
N TYR A 61 8.03 -8.12 -2.46
CA TYR A 61 7.77 -9.51 -2.09
C TYR A 61 8.86 -10.06 -1.17
N ILE A 62 8.43 -10.68 -0.07
CA ILE A 62 9.33 -11.31 0.90
C ILE A 62 8.84 -12.72 1.16
N LEU A 63 9.66 -13.71 0.84
CA LEU A 63 9.42 -15.11 1.15
C LEU A 63 10.01 -15.44 2.52
N VAL A 64 9.19 -15.89 3.46
CA VAL A 64 9.65 -16.38 4.76
C VAL A 64 9.54 -17.90 4.78
N THR A 65 10.66 -18.57 5.02
CA THR A 65 10.75 -20.04 5.04
C THR A 65 10.93 -20.60 6.45
N SER A 66 11.18 -19.75 7.43
CA SER A 66 11.21 -20.10 8.84
C SER A 66 11.14 -18.83 9.69
N TYR A 67 10.47 -18.90 10.83
CA TYR A 67 10.50 -17.89 11.89
C TYR A 67 11.45 -18.28 13.03
N VAL A 68 11.91 -19.54 13.11
CA VAL A 68 12.84 -20.02 14.14
C VAL A 68 13.90 -20.95 13.50
N PRO A 69 15.11 -20.45 13.18
CA PRO A 69 15.50 -19.02 13.13
C PRO A 69 14.78 -18.29 11.99
N LEU A 70 14.61 -16.97 12.10
CA LEU A 70 14.00 -16.15 11.05
C LEU A 70 14.83 -16.23 9.76
N LYS A 71 14.22 -16.73 8.69
CA LYS A 71 14.78 -16.82 7.34
C LYS A 71 13.82 -16.14 6.37
N ALA A 72 14.16 -14.92 5.98
CA ALA A 72 13.39 -14.11 5.05
C ALA A 72 14.22 -13.80 3.81
N TRP A 73 13.59 -13.91 2.63
CA TRP A 73 14.20 -13.71 1.33
C TRP A 73 13.47 -12.56 0.63
N LEU A 74 14.15 -11.43 0.48
CA LEU A 74 13.66 -10.31 -0.31
C LEU A 74 13.77 -10.66 -1.80
N TYR A 75 12.65 -10.61 -2.52
CA TYR A 75 12.68 -10.76 -3.97
C TYR A 75 13.37 -9.54 -4.59
N ARG A 76 14.28 -9.79 -5.54
CA ARG A 76 15.12 -8.74 -6.14
C ARG A 76 14.31 -7.69 -6.90
N ASP A 77 13.14 -8.09 -7.38
CA ASP A 77 12.25 -7.21 -8.09
C ASP A 77 10.97 -6.94 -7.30
N GLY A 78 10.43 -5.76 -7.56
CA GLY A 78 9.14 -5.29 -7.08
C GLY A 78 8.62 -4.28 -8.09
N PHE A 79 7.53 -3.61 -7.77
CA PHE A 79 7.04 -2.55 -8.64
C PHE A 79 6.38 -1.42 -7.89
N ALA A 80 6.59 -0.20 -8.38
CA ALA A 80 5.80 0.96 -7.99
C ALA A 80 4.47 0.92 -8.74
N ARG A 81 3.36 1.20 -8.05
CA ARG A 81 2.02 1.33 -8.62
C ARG A 81 1.60 2.79 -8.56
N PHE A 82 1.40 3.42 -9.71
CA PHE A 82 1.01 4.82 -9.80
C PHE A 82 -0.51 4.99 -9.82
N SER A 83 -0.97 6.13 -9.29
CA SER A 83 -2.31 6.64 -9.54
C SER A 83 -2.46 7.02 -11.01
N SER A 84 -3.68 6.89 -11.56
CA SER A 84 -3.99 7.36 -12.92
C SER A 84 -4.01 8.88 -13.00
N THR A 85 -4.50 9.55 -11.94
CA THR A 85 -4.66 11.01 -11.88
C THR A 85 -3.55 11.67 -11.07
N ARG A 86 -3.35 12.98 -11.31
CA ARG A 86 -2.41 13.80 -10.53
C ARG A 86 -2.94 14.03 -9.12
N PHE A 87 -2.06 13.95 -8.14
CA PHE A 87 -2.37 14.09 -6.74
C PHE A 87 -2.78 15.51 -6.37
N SER A 88 -3.85 15.64 -5.58
CA SER A 88 -4.33 16.88 -4.99
C SER A 88 -5.12 16.56 -3.72
N LEU A 89 -4.97 17.37 -2.68
CA LEU A 89 -5.81 17.26 -1.49
C LEU A 89 -7.11 18.06 -1.59
N ARG A 90 -7.34 18.81 -2.68
CA ARG A 90 -8.54 19.65 -2.84
C ARG A 90 -9.80 18.81 -2.87
N THR A 91 -9.74 17.66 -3.54
CA THR A 91 -10.84 16.71 -3.79
C THR A 91 -10.48 15.35 -3.22
N ILE A 92 -10.88 15.06 -1.98
CA ILE A 92 -10.63 13.75 -1.33
C ILE A 92 -11.58 12.65 -1.79
N ASP A 93 -12.67 13.03 -2.45
CA ASP A 93 -13.72 12.12 -2.92
C ASP A 93 -13.30 11.34 -4.17
N ASP A 94 -12.28 11.83 -4.90
CA ASP A 94 -11.71 11.13 -6.04
C ASP A 94 -10.81 9.98 -5.57
N LYS A 95 -11.42 8.80 -5.42
CA LYS A 95 -10.73 7.57 -5.02
C LYS A 95 -9.61 7.18 -5.98
N TYR A 96 -9.68 7.54 -7.27
CA TYR A 96 -8.66 7.19 -8.27
C TYR A 96 -7.35 7.98 -8.06
N MET A 97 -7.44 9.14 -7.41
CA MET A 97 -6.29 9.96 -7.04
C MET A 97 -5.58 9.44 -5.79
N HIS A 98 -6.37 8.96 -4.82
CA HIS A 98 -5.86 8.62 -3.49
C HIS A 98 -5.49 7.14 -3.32
N LEU A 99 -6.10 6.24 -4.09
CA LEU A 99 -5.90 4.79 -4.02
C LEU A 99 -5.15 4.28 -5.24
N THR A 100 -3.96 3.71 -5.04
CA THR A 100 -3.08 3.19 -6.10
C THR A 100 -3.38 1.73 -6.46
N ASN A 101 -4.33 1.08 -5.76
CA ASN A 101 -4.69 -0.31 -5.98
C ASN A 101 -5.22 -0.51 -7.42
N VAL A 102 -4.61 -1.45 -8.14
CA VAL A 102 -4.97 -1.76 -9.54
C VAL A 102 -6.46 -2.07 -9.71
N ALA A 103 -7.09 -2.73 -8.72
CA ALA A 103 -8.51 -3.05 -8.80
C ALA A 103 -9.42 -1.82 -8.76
N VAL A 104 -9.01 -0.75 -8.05
CA VAL A 104 -9.70 0.56 -8.11
C VAL A 104 -9.33 1.24 -9.43
N GLN A 105 -8.06 1.27 -9.81
CA GLN A 105 -7.61 1.96 -11.02
C GLN A 105 -8.27 1.41 -12.31
N LYS A 106 -8.57 0.10 -12.37
CA LYS A 106 -9.24 -0.54 -13.52
C LYS A 106 -10.67 -0.05 -13.75
N THR A 107 -11.34 0.52 -12.76
CA THR A 107 -12.70 1.06 -12.92
C THR A 107 -12.70 2.53 -13.31
N ALA A 108 -11.53 3.16 -13.44
CA ALA A 108 -11.43 4.54 -13.87
C ALA A 108 -11.89 4.68 -15.33
N PRO A 109 -12.67 5.72 -15.69
CA PRO A 109 -13.15 5.92 -17.06
C PRO A 109 -12.04 5.96 -18.11
N ASP A 110 -10.89 6.51 -17.75
CA ASP A 110 -9.72 6.68 -18.63
C ASP A 110 -8.62 5.63 -18.38
N TYR A 111 -8.98 4.47 -17.78
CA TYR A 111 -8.02 3.41 -17.52
C TYR A 111 -7.45 2.86 -18.82
N ASP A 112 -6.15 3.01 -18.97
CA ASP A 112 -5.41 2.46 -20.10
C ASP A 112 -4.34 1.51 -19.54
N PRO A 113 -4.43 0.20 -19.83
CA PRO A 113 -3.47 -0.79 -19.36
C PRO A 113 -2.07 -0.55 -19.92
N GLU A 114 -1.93 0.15 -21.04
CA GLU A 114 -0.66 0.47 -21.71
C GLU A 114 -0.03 1.78 -21.22
N LYS A 115 -0.79 2.67 -20.55
CA LYS A 115 -0.29 3.96 -19.99
C LYS A 115 0.77 3.84 -18.87
N GLY A 116 1.32 2.66 -18.62
CA GLY A 116 2.53 2.54 -17.82
C GLY A 116 2.37 3.00 -16.37
N CYS A 117 1.28 2.61 -15.70
CA CYS A 117 1.09 2.91 -14.27
C CYS A 117 1.92 2.01 -13.34
N LYS A 118 2.96 1.34 -13.87
CA LYS A 118 3.87 0.50 -13.11
C LYS A 118 5.30 0.74 -13.52
N TRP A 119 6.17 1.00 -12.55
CA TRP A 119 7.61 0.96 -12.76
C TRP A 119 8.19 -0.23 -12.04
N GLN A 120 9.10 -0.95 -12.70
CA GLN A 120 9.90 -1.96 -12.02
C GLN A 120 10.79 -1.29 -10.95
N MET A 121 11.07 -1.99 -9.86
CA MET A 121 11.88 -1.46 -8.76
C MET A 121 13.24 -0.93 -9.23
N GLN A 122 13.88 -1.62 -10.19
CA GLN A 122 15.15 -1.18 -10.77
C GLN A 122 15.03 0.13 -11.55
N GLN A 123 13.92 0.34 -12.26
CA GLN A 123 13.64 1.60 -12.96
C GLN A 123 13.41 2.73 -11.97
N LEU A 124 12.62 2.49 -10.92
CA LEU A 124 12.39 3.46 -9.86
C LEU A 124 13.70 3.83 -9.16
N ARG A 125 14.51 2.84 -8.76
CA ARG A 125 15.80 3.06 -8.10
C ARG A 125 16.72 3.93 -8.96
N ARG A 126 16.84 3.63 -10.26
CA ARG A 126 17.63 4.45 -11.20
C ARG A 126 17.12 5.89 -11.26
N TYR A 127 15.81 6.08 -11.37
CA TYR A 127 15.21 7.42 -11.40
C TYR A 127 15.48 8.20 -10.10
N LEU A 128 15.24 7.58 -8.95
CA LEU A 128 15.46 8.20 -7.65
C LEU A 128 16.93 8.52 -7.41
N THR A 129 17.84 7.60 -7.75
CA THR A 129 19.28 7.81 -7.62
C THR A 129 19.77 8.95 -8.51
N ALA A 130 19.28 9.04 -9.74
CA ALA A 130 19.63 10.15 -10.64
C ALA A 130 19.14 11.51 -10.12
N LYS A 131 18.01 11.54 -9.40
CA LYS A 131 17.39 12.77 -8.90
C LYS A 131 17.93 13.23 -7.54
N HIS A 132 18.21 12.28 -6.63
CA HIS A 132 18.52 12.56 -5.21
C HIS A 132 19.93 12.12 -4.78
N GLY A 133 20.66 11.43 -5.65
CA GLY A 133 21.99 10.91 -5.36
C GLY A 133 21.98 9.51 -4.73
N THR A 134 23.11 8.83 -4.85
CA THR A 134 23.28 7.42 -4.43
C THR A 134 23.17 7.23 -2.93
N GLU A 135 23.68 8.17 -2.13
CA GLU A 135 23.72 8.07 -0.67
C GLU A 135 22.31 8.09 -0.07
N MET A 136 21.51 9.12 -0.38
CA MET A 136 20.14 9.26 0.12
C MET A 136 19.27 8.04 -0.27
N ILE A 137 19.39 7.57 -1.50
CA ILE A 137 18.65 6.39 -1.95
C ILE A 137 19.19 5.11 -1.32
N GLY A 138 20.50 5.01 -1.07
CA GLY A 138 21.07 3.93 -0.27
C GLY A 138 20.41 3.83 1.10
N THR A 139 20.32 4.96 1.81
CA THR A 139 19.65 5.06 3.12
C THR A 139 18.17 4.68 3.05
N LEU A 140 17.43 5.16 2.04
CA LEU A 140 16.02 4.80 1.84
C LEU A 140 15.81 3.27 1.78
N PHE A 141 16.60 2.56 0.98
CA PHE A 141 16.44 1.10 0.86
C PHE A 141 16.84 0.37 2.14
N ILE A 142 17.83 0.87 2.89
CA ILE A 142 18.18 0.33 4.23
C ILE A 142 17.01 0.51 5.22
N GLU A 143 16.36 1.67 5.22
CA GLU A 143 15.21 1.93 6.07
C GLU A 143 14.01 1.03 5.71
N MET A 144 13.80 0.76 4.41
CA MET A 144 12.81 -0.22 3.96
C MET A 144 13.13 -1.64 4.46
N ASP A 145 14.39 -2.08 4.36
CA ASP A 145 14.82 -3.38 4.89
C ASP A 145 14.59 -3.49 6.40
N ASN A 146 14.85 -2.39 7.13
CA ASN A 146 14.57 -2.32 8.57
C ASN A 146 13.08 -2.49 8.89
N ILE A 147 12.18 -1.90 8.09
CA ILE A 147 10.72 -2.09 8.25
C ILE A 147 10.35 -3.57 8.11
N PHE A 148 10.91 -4.26 7.11
CA PHE A 148 10.63 -5.68 6.87
C PHE A 148 11.13 -6.56 8.02
N VAL A 149 12.37 -6.35 8.46
CA VAL A 149 12.96 -7.15 9.53
C VAL A 149 12.20 -6.93 10.83
N ARG A 150 11.93 -5.68 11.21
CA ARG A 150 11.24 -5.35 12.48
C ARG A 150 9.80 -5.86 12.49
N SER A 151 9.07 -5.75 11.38
CA SER A 151 7.70 -6.27 11.27
C SER A 151 7.67 -7.79 11.42
N LEU A 152 8.55 -8.52 10.74
CA LEU A 152 8.66 -9.98 10.88
C LEU A 152 9.07 -10.41 12.30
N GLN A 153 10.02 -9.70 12.92
CA GLN A 153 10.46 -9.97 14.30
C GLN A 153 9.33 -9.73 15.32
N SER A 154 8.48 -8.74 15.09
CA SER A 154 7.39 -8.39 16.01
C SER A 154 6.37 -9.53 16.20
N VAL A 155 6.17 -10.36 15.17
CA VAL A 155 5.23 -11.49 15.19
C VAL A 155 5.93 -12.83 15.41
N GLN A 156 7.25 -12.87 15.44
CA GLN A 156 8.05 -14.10 15.47
C GLN A 156 7.69 -15.04 16.64
N LYS A 157 7.25 -14.49 17.78
CA LYS A 157 6.88 -15.28 18.97
C LYS A 157 5.45 -15.85 18.93
N VAL A 158 4.58 -15.30 18.09
CA VAL A 158 3.15 -15.64 18.04
C VAL A 158 2.78 -16.39 16.77
N ILE A 159 3.56 -16.22 15.70
CA ILE A 159 3.32 -16.88 14.43
C ILE A 159 3.69 -18.37 14.52
N ILE A 160 2.88 -19.21 13.88
CA ILE A 160 3.11 -20.65 13.84
C ILE A 160 4.33 -20.94 12.98
N ASN A 161 5.31 -21.65 13.54
CA ASN A 161 6.54 -22.02 12.84
C ASN A 161 6.55 -23.52 12.52
N ASP A 162 5.95 -23.91 11.41
CA ASP A 162 6.04 -25.26 10.84
C ASP A 162 7.12 -25.30 9.76
N LYS A 163 8.06 -26.25 9.88
CA LYS A 163 9.17 -26.44 8.93
C LYS A 163 8.74 -26.85 7.52
N HIS A 164 7.49 -27.27 7.34
CA HIS A 164 6.92 -27.61 6.03
C HIS A 164 6.12 -26.46 5.42
N CYS A 165 6.02 -25.32 6.11
CA CYS A 165 5.31 -24.15 5.63
C CYS A 165 6.30 -23.06 5.22
N PHE A 166 5.89 -22.29 4.21
CA PHE A 166 6.51 -21.03 3.87
C PHE A 166 5.39 -20.04 3.54
N GLU A 167 5.66 -18.75 3.68
CA GLU A 167 4.69 -17.71 3.34
C GLU A 167 5.36 -16.63 2.49
N LEU A 168 4.65 -16.22 1.44
CA LEU A 168 5.06 -15.13 0.57
C LEU A 168 4.24 -13.88 0.93
N TYR A 169 4.89 -12.91 1.53
CA TYR A 169 4.28 -11.63 1.89
C TYR A 169 4.44 -10.60 0.78
N GLY A 170 3.40 -9.80 0.57
CA GLY A 170 3.44 -8.60 -0.26
C GLY A 170 3.38 -7.36 0.61
N TYR A 171 4.54 -6.72 0.82
CA TYR A 171 4.63 -5.45 1.54
C TYR A 171 4.22 -4.29 0.63
N ASP A 172 3.46 -3.35 1.21
CA ASP A 172 3.05 -2.10 0.59
C ASP A 172 3.72 -0.93 1.34
N ILE A 173 4.66 -0.25 0.68
CA ILE A 173 5.41 0.89 1.24
C ILE A 173 5.00 2.17 0.51
N LEU A 174 4.79 3.25 1.26
CA LEU A 174 4.49 4.57 0.71
C LEU A 174 5.54 5.56 1.19
N LEU A 175 6.18 6.25 0.24
CA LEU A 175 7.18 7.26 0.57
C LEU A 175 6.49 8.61 0.84
N ASP A 176 6.89 9.30 1.90
CA ASP A 176 6.53 10.71 2.12
C ASP A 176 7.41 11.66 1.30
N GLU A 177 7.08 12.95 1.29
CA GLU A 177 7.80 13.99 0.54
C GLU A 177 9.30 14.07 0.82
N ASN A 178 9.75 13.56 1.97
CA ASN A 178 11.16 13.53 2.40
C ASN A 178 11.83 12.18 2.10
N LEU A 179 11.21 11.33 1.27
CA LEU A 179 11.65 9.96 0.99
C LEU A 179 11.73 9.07 2.23
N LYS A 180 10.92 9.34 3.26
CA LYS A 180 10.78 8.40 4.38
C LYS A 180 9.80 7.28 3.99
N PRO A 181 10.19 6.01 4.11
CA PRO A 181 9.32 4.87 3.84
C PRO A 181 8.32 4.55 4.97
#